data_AF-A0A967NTT5-F1
#
_entry.id   AF-A0A967NTT5-F1
#
_cell.length_a   1.000
_cell.length_b   1.000
_cell.length_c   1.000
_cell.angle_alpha   90.00
_cell.angle_beta   90.00
_cell.angle_gamma   90.00
#
_symmetry.space_group_name_H-M   'P 1'
#
loop_
_entity.id
_entity.type
_entity.pdbx_description
1 polymer ?
#
loop_
_entity_poly.entity_id
_entity_poly.type
_entity_poly.pdbx_seq_one_letter_code
_entity_poly.pdbx_strand_id
1 'polypeptide(L)' 'NDGEMLGFYCRHFQSVEINNSFYHLPRKSTLEHWHNNTPPGFVFSVKASRYITHMKKL' A
#
# COMPACT_ATOMS: atom_id res chain seq x y z
N ASN A 1 12.31 6.80 -7.84
CA ASN A 1 12.75 5.59 -7.09
C ASN A 1 11.81 5.35 -5.93
N ASP A 2 10.72 4.62 -6.14
CA ASP A 2 9.69 4.42 -5.09
C ASP A 2 10.19 3.50 -3.96
N GLY A 3 11.12 2.58 -4.28
CA GLY A 3 11.76 1.71 -3.28
C GLY A 3 12.59 2.48 -2.24
N GLU A 4 13.19 3.61 -2.63
CA GLU A 4 13.94 4.47 -1.70
C GLU A 4 13.01 5.14 -0.67
N MET A 5 11.80 5.51 -1.11
CA MET A 5 10.79 6.13 -0.24
C MET A 5 10.19 5.14 0.76
N LEU A 6 9.89 3.91 0.34
CA LEU A 6 9.37 2.88 1.26
C LEU A 6 10.39 2.55 2.34
N GLY A 7 11.66 2.39 1.97
CA GLY A 7 12.74 2.16 2.92
C GLY A 7 12.92 3.33 3.90
N PHE A 8 12.73 4.57 3.44
CA PHE A 8 12.70 5.75 4.32
C PHE A 8 11.54 5.67 5.32
N TYR A 9 10.31 5.40 4.86
CA TYR A 9 9.15 5.29 5.76
C TYR A 9 9.30 4.19 6.80
N CYS A 10 9.86 3.03 6.44
CA CYS A 10 10.08 1.93 7.37
C CYS A 10 11.02 2.27 8.53
N ARG A 11 11.88 3.29 8.38
CA ARG A 11 12.75 3.76 9.47
C ARG A 11 12.07 4.75 10.41
N HIS A 12 10.97 5.37 9.99
CA HIS A 12 10.32 6.47 10.72
C HIS A 12 8.92 6.11 11.21
N PHE A 13 8.27 5.12 10.60
CA PHE A 13 6.89 4.73 10.88
C PHE A 13 6.77 3.20 10.96
N GLN A 14 5.72 2.74 11.63
CA GLN A 14 5.38 1.30 11.69
C GLN A 14 4.32 0.90 10.66
N SER A 15 3.75 1.88 9.95
CA SER A 15 2.70 1.64 8.96
C SER A 15 2.60 2.76 7.95
N VAL A 16 2.05 2.45 6.77
CA VAL A 16 1.66 3.45 5.76
C VAL A 16 0.33 3.09 5.12
N GLU A 17 -0.36 4.11 4.61
CA GLU A 17 -1.56 3.94 3.81
C GLU A 17 -1.26 3.99 2.30
N ILE A 18 -1.73 2.99 1.58
CA ILE A 18 -1.70 2.94 0.12
C ILE A 18 -2.96 3.63 -0.40
N ASN A 19 -2.79 4.84 -0.93
CA ASN A 19 -3.90 5.64 -1.47
C ASN A 19 -4.18 5.36 -2.95
N ASN A 20 -3.17 4.93 -3.73
CA ASN A 20 -3.32 4.70 -5.16
C ASN A 20 -4.34 3.57 -5.46
N SER A 21 -4.53 2.63 -4.53
CA SER A 21 -5.54 1.56 -4.62
C SER A 21 -6.97 2.08 -4.77
N PHE A 22 -7.22 3.33 -4.40
CA PHE A 22 -8.50 4.01 -4.65
C PHE A 22 -8.79 4.11 -6.16
N TYR A 23 -7.79 4.38 -6.98
CA TYR A 23 -7.95 4.53 -8.44
C TYR A 23 -7.60 3.25 -9.20
N HIS A 24 -6.51 2.58 -8.80
CA HIS A 24 -5.99 1.39 -9.48
C HIS A 24 -5.52 0.35 -8.46
N LEU A 25 -6.04 -0.87 -8.56
CA LEU A 25 -5.56 -1.96 -7.72
C LEU A 25 -4.09 -2.28 -8.05
N PRO A 26 -3.19 -2.32 -7.05
CA PRO A 26 -1.82 -2.75 -7.26
C PRO A 26 -1.76 -4.18 -7.80
N ARG A 27 -0.73 -4.48 -8.60
CA ARG A 27 -0.47 -5.86 -9.01
C ARG A 27 -0.04 -6.67 -7.78
N LYS A 28 -0.36 -7.96 -7.78
CA LYS A 28 0.07 -8.89 -6.71
C LYS A 28 1.58 -8.84 -6.48
N SER A 29 2.37 -8.83 -7.55
CA SER A 29 3.84 -8.73 -7.47
C SER A 29 4.34 -7.45 -6.79
N THR A 30 3.61 -6.34 -6.94
CA THR A 30 3.94 -5.09 -6.24
C THR A 30 3.73 -5.22 -4.75
N LEU A 31 2.61 -5.83 -4.33
CA LEU A 31 2.32 -6.07 -2.91
C LEU A 31 3.33 -7.03 -2.28
N GLU A 32 3.69 -8.11 -2.99
CA GLU A 32 4.72 -9.07 -2.57
C GLU A 32 6.08 -8.38 -2.42
N HIS A 33 6.44 -7.53 -3.38
CA HIS A 33 7.69 -6.77 -3.31
C HIS A 33 7.72 -5.86 -2.08
N TRP A 34 6.65 -5.11 -1.79
CA TRP A 34 6.59 -4.28 -0.58
C TRP A 34 6.67 -5.10 0.69
N HIS A 35 5.88 -6.17 0.80
CA HIS A 35 5.91 -7.07 1.95
C HIS A 35 7.33 -7.57 2.23
N ASN A 36 8.02 -8.07 1.20
CA ASN A 36 9.37 -8.63 1.34
C ASN A 36 10.46 -7.59 1.65
N ASN A 37 10.20 -6.30 1.41
CA ASN A 37 11.15 -5.20 1.63
C ASN A 37 10.78 -4.33 2.84
N THR A 38 9.87 -4.79 3.70
CA THR A 38 9.52 -4.08 4.95
C THR A 38 9.89 -4.90 6.19
N PRO A 39 10.19 -4.24 7.33
CA PRO A 39 10.49 -4.94 8.57
C PRO A 39 9.32 -5.82 9.04
N PRO A 40 9.61 -6.91 9.78
CA PRO A 40 8.56 -7.69 10.42
C PRO A 40 7.63 -6.82 11.28
N GLY A 41 6.32 -7.02 11.13
CA GLY A 41 5.30 -6.26 11.87
C GLY A 41 4.95 -4.89 11.27
N PHE A 42 5.57 -4.49 10.16
CA PHE A 42 5.15 -3.29 9.44
C PHE A 42 3.79 -3.50 8.76
N VAL A 43 2.86 -2.56 8.93
CA VAL A 43 1.47 -2.72 8.51
C VAL A 43 1.12 -1.78 7.34
N PHE A 44 0.42 -2.32 6.35
CA PHE A 44 -0.14 -1.52 5.26
C PHE A 44 -1.65 -1.35 5.43
N SER A 45 -2.12 -0.11 5.48
CA SER A 45 -3.53 0.20 5.27
C SER A 45 -3.78 0.35 3.77
N VAL A 46 -4.83 -0.28 3.24
CA VAL A 46 -5.17 -0.20 1.81
C VAL A 46 -6.49 0.52 1.66
N LYS A 47 -6.48 1.64 0.95
CA LYS A 47 -7.72 2.36 0.67
C LYS A 47 -8.59 1.57 -0.29
N ALA A 48 -9.83 1.31 0.11
CA ALA A 48 -10.78 0.58 -0.71
C ALA A 48 -10.97 1.25 -2.07
N SER A 49 -11.08 0.46 -3.14
CA SER A 49 -11.22 0.99 -4.50
C SER A 49 -12.45 1.88 -4.63
N ARG A 50 -12.32 2.99 -5.37
CA ARG A 50 -13.43 3.87 -5.77
C ARG A 50 -14.53 3.09 -6.47
N TYR A 51 -14.18 2.04 -7.20
CA TYR A 51 -15.16 1.17 -7.84
C TYR A 51 -16.11 0.53 -6.82
N ILE A 52 -15.59 0.10 -5.67
CA ILE A 52 -16.39 -0.53 -4.61
C ILE A 52 -17.19 0.54 -3.87
N THR A 53 -16.49 1.55 -3.33
CA THR A 53 -17.09 2.52 -2.40
C THR A 53 -17.97 3.58 -3.05
N HIS A 54 -17.66 3.99 -4.29
CA HIS A 54 -18.37 5.11 -4.95
C HIS A 54 -19.21 4.67 -6.16
N MET A 55 -18.74 3.69 -6.94
CA MET A 55 -19.47 3.23 -8.12
C MET A 55 -20.50 2.15 -7.77
N LYS A 56 -20.09 1.11 -7.03
CA LYS A 56 -21.02 0.08 -6.52
C LYS A 56 -21.77 0.50 -5.26
N LYS A 57 -21.30 1.53 -4.54
CA LYS A 57 -21.88 2.06 -3.29
C LYS A 57 -22.13 0.95 -2.25
N LEU A 58 -21.11 0.13 -2.01
CA LEU A 58 -21.09 -0.92 -1.00
C LEU A 58 -20.37 -0.45 0.26
#